data_AF-A0ABD1R5S9-F1
#
_entry.id   AF-A0ABD1R5S9-F1
#
_cell.length_a   1.000
_cell.length_b   1.000
_cell.length_c   1.000
_cell.angle_alpha   90.00
_cell.angle_beta   90.00
_cell.angle_gamma   90.00
#
_symmetry.space_group_name_H-M   'P 1'
#
loop_
_entity.id
_entity.type
_entity.pdbx_description
1 polymer ?
#
loop_
_entity_poly.entity_id
_entity_poly.type
_entity_poly.pdbx_seq_one_letter_code
_entity_poly.pdbx_strand_id
1 'polypeptide(L)'
;MQVKMMLDEAVEPLDQLELIDNLQRLGISYHFENEIKQILSVINRKYSKNYQDSKINDLYATALEFRLLRQHGFNVSQEIFDRFKNEKGEFKPSLCDDTKGLLQLYEVISTILYLSGLTNRDDYEFV
;
A
#
# COMPACT_ATOMS: atom_id res chain seq x y z
N MET A 1 18.84 -9.12 15.56
CA MET A 1 18.73 -7.86 16.30
C MET A 1 18.77 -6.62 15.40
N GLN A 2 19.43 -6.63 14.23
CA GLN A 2 19.49 -5.45 13.33
C GLN A 2 18.16 -5.07 12.65
N VAL A 3 17.41 -6.01 12.07
CA VAL A 3 16.15 -5.68 11.34
C VAL A 3 15.10 -5.03 12.24
N LYS A 4 15.01 -5.48 13.50
CA LYS A 4 14.11 -4.88 14.49
C LYS A 4 14.51 -3.44 14.83
N MET A 5 15.81 -3.17 14.95
CA MET A 5 16.31 -1.81 15.12
C MET A 5 16.00 -0.93 13.90
N MET A 6 16.11 -1.45 12.67
CA MET A 6 15.76 -0.68 11.46
C MET A 6 14.28 -0.32 11.39
N LEU A 7 13.38 -1.20 11.88
CA LEU A 7 11.95 -0.92 11.98
C LEU A 7 11.65 0.18 13.02
N ASP A 8 12.40 0.17 14.13
CA ASP A 8 12.28 1.14 15.23
C ASP A 8 12.96 2.49 14.93
N GLU A 9 14.04 2.50 14.13
CA GLU A 9 14.85 3.69 13.79
C GLU A 9 14.37 4.43 12.53
N ALA A 10 13.60 3.79 11.65
CA ALA A 10 13.06 4.44 10.46
C ALA A 10 12.17 5.64 10.86
N VAL A 11 12.64 6.84 10.49
CA VAL A 11 12.08 8.11 10.95
C VAL A 11 10.84 8.50 10.15
N GLU A 12 10.82 8.19 8.85
CA GLU A 12 9.71 8.51 7.95
C GLU A 12 8.81 7.29 7.71
N PRO A 13 7.47 7.47 7.69
CA PRO A 13 6.52 6.37 7.46
C PRO A 13 6.76 5.61 6.16
N LEU A 14 7.26 6.27 5.12
CA LEU A 14 7.54 5.62 3.83
C LEU A 14 8.67 4.60 3.94
N ASP A 15 9.77 4.94 4.63
CA ASP A 15 10.90 4.04 4.82
C ASP A 15 10.47 2.76 5.58
N GLN A 16 9.57 2.92 6.56
CA GLN A 16 8.97 1.80 7.28
C GLN A 16 8.15 0.90 6.35
N LEU A 17 7.33 1.49 5.49
CA LEU A 17 6.52 0.73 4.52
C LEU A 17 7.41 0.01 3.49
N GLU A 18 8.44 0.67 2.96
CA GLU A 18 9.39 0.05 2.03
C GLU A 18 10.17 -1.10 2.70
N LEU A 19 10.57 -0.95 3.96
CA LEU A 19 11.22 -2.02 4.71
C LEU A 19 10.28 -3.23 4.90
N ILE A 20 9.02 -2.99 5.28
CA ILE A 20 8.02 -4.06 5.41
C ILE A 20 7.83 -4.78 4.07
N ASP A 21 7.72 -4.04 2.97
CA ASP A 21 7.55 -4.61 1.64
C ASP A 21 8.75 -5.47 1.23
N ASN A 22 9.97 -5.00 1.50
CA ASN A 22 11.18 -5.77 1.26
C ASN A 22 11.20 -7.06 2.08
N LEU A 23 10.80 -7.03 3.36
CA LEU A 23 10.72 -8.23 4.20
C LEU A 23 9.70 -9.25 3.65
N GLN A 24 8.56 -8.79 3.14
CA GLN A 24 7.55 -9.63 2.51
C GLN A 24 8.04 -10.23 1.19
N ARG A 25 8.66 -9.42 0.31
CA ARG A 25 9.22 -9.87 -0.97
C ARG A 25 10.36 -10.87 -0.79
N LEU A 26 11.15 -10.72 0.27
CA LEU A 26 12.21 -11.66 0.65
C LEU A 26 11.67 -12.93 1.33
N GLY A 27 10.38 -13.00 1.65
CA GLY A 27 9.76 -14.16 2.29
C GLY A 27 10.13 -14.35 3.75
N ILE A 28 10.66 -13.32 4.43
CA ILE A 28 11.13 -13.40 5.83
C ILE A 28 10.27 -12.60 6.80
N SER A 29 9.17 -12.00 6.33
CA SER A 29 8.26 -11.19 7.14
C SER A 29 7.61 -11.96 8.30
N TYR A 30 7.50 -13.28 8.21
CA TYR A 30 6.92 -14.13 9.26
C TYR A 30 7.70 -14.07 10.59
N HIS A 31 8.97 -13.67 10.56
CA HIS A 31 9.77 -13.46 11.78
C HIS A 31 9.39 -12.17 12.53
N PHE A 32 8.66 -11.26 11.89
CA PHE A 32 8.40 -9.90 12.37
C PHE A 32 6.90 -9.53 12.35
N GLU A 33 6.00 -10.52 12.32
CA GLU A 33 4.55 -10.27 12.16
C GLU A 33 3.99 -9.28 13.19
N ASN A 34 4.44 -9.40 14.45
CA ASN A 34 4.00 -8.54 15.53
C ASN A 34 4.49 -7.09 15.33
N GLU A 35 5.77 -6.91 15.02
CA GLU A 35 6.38 -5.62 14.73
C GLU A 35 5.70 -4.94 13.53
N ILE A 36 5.51 -5.68 12.44
CA ILE A 36 4.84 -5.20 11.22
C ILE A 36 3.41 -4.74 11.55
N LYS A 37 2.64 -5.56 12.27
CA LYS A 37 1.26 -5.21 12.65
C LYS A 37 1.20 -3.98 13.56
N GLN A 38 2.16 -3.81 14.47
CA GLN A 38 2.25 -2.63 15.33
C GLN A 38 2.52 -1.36 14.52
N ILE A 39 3.49 -1.40 13.61
CA ILE A 39 3.85 -0.27 12.75
C ILE A 39 2.67 0.13 11.86
N LEU A 40 2.05 -0.83 11.18
CA LEU A 40 0.87 -0.60 10.34
C LEU A 40 -0.31 -0.03 11.16
N SER A 41 -0.48 -0.46 12.42
CA SER A 41 -1.50 0.12 13.30
C SER A 41 -1.24 1.59 13.62
N VAL A 42 0.02 1.97 13.87
CA VAL A 42 0.42 3.36 14.11
C VAL A 42 0.21 4.22 12.87
N ILE A 43 0.61 3.71 11.70
CA ILE A 43 0.44 4.38 10.40
C ILE A 43 -1.05 4.61 10.12
N ASN A 44 -1.88 3.57 10.21
CA ASN A 44 -3.33 3.68 9.97
C ASN A 44 -4.03 4.67 10.92
N ARG A 45 -3.61 4.74 12.20
CA ARG A 45 -4.15 5.71 13.17
C ARG A 45 -3.77 7.15 12.84
N LYS A 46 -2.55 7.39 12.36
CA LYS A 46 -2.13 8.73 11.87
C LYS A 46 -2.97 9.13 10.65
N TYR A 47 -3.22 8.18 9.75
CA TYR A 47 -3.98 8.41 8.53
C TYR A 47 -5.48 8.68 8.77
N SER A 48 -6.10 7.92 9.67
CA SER A 48 -7.53 8.05 10.01
C SER A 48 -7.90 9.41 10.61
N LYS A 49 -6.92 10.18 11.10
CA LYS A 49 -7.17 11.50 11.69
C LYS A 49 -7.23 12.62 10.67
N ASN A 50 -6.48 12.56 9.58
CA ASN A 50 -6.45 13.60 8.53
C ASN A 50 -5.99 13.03 7.18
N TYR A 51 -6.93 12.56 6.37
CA TYR A 51 -6.67 12.01 5.04
C TYR A 51 -6.01 13.00 4.06
N GLN A 52 -6.27 14.29 4.25
CA GLN A 52 -5.79 15.41 3.43
C GLN A 52 -4.43 15.97 3.90
N ASP A 53 -4.02 15.65 5.13
CA ASP A 53 -2.81 16.19 5.78
C ASP A 53 -1.68 15.13 5.87
N SER A 54 -1.92 14.01 5.19
CA SER A 54 -0.96 12.94 4.99
C SER A 54 0.25 13.50 4.23
N LYS A 55 1.43 13.51 4.88
CA LYS A 55 2.72 13.84 4.24
C LYS A 55 3.05 12.93 3.03
N ILE A 56 2.29 11.85 2.84
CA ILE A 56 2.35 10.96 1.68
C ILE A 56 1.54 11.61 0.55
N ASN A 57 2.25 12.43 -0.23
CA ASN A 57 1.69 13.18 -1.37
C ASN A 57 1.85 12.46 -2.72
N ASP A 58 2.53 11.32 -2.72
CA ASP A 58 2.91 10.55 -3.90
C ASP A 58 2.01 9.31 -4.07
N LEU A 59 1.70 8.96 -5.33
CA LEU A 59 0.88 7.80 -5.68
C LEU A 59 1.53 6.50 -5.24
N TYR A 60 2.86 6.36 -5.39
CA TYR A 60 3.61 5.18 -4.96
C TYR A 60 3.44 4.93 -3.46
N ALA A 61 3.75 5.93 -2.63
CA ALA A 61 3.63 5.79 -1.18
C ALA A 61 2.18 5.51 -0.74
N THR A 62 1.18 6.11 -1.40
CA THR A 62 -0.24 5.84 -1.13
C THR A 62 -0.64 4.42 -1.48
N ALA A 63 -0.24 3.94 -2.65
CA ALA A 63 -0.56 2.61 -3.13
C ALA A 63 0.13 1.53 -2.27
N LEU A 64 1.39 1.77 -1.89
CA LEU A 64 2.14 0.87 -1.01
C LEU A 64 1.47 0.75 0.36
N GLU A 65 1.14 1.89 0.98
CA GLU A 65 0.44 1.91 2.26
C GLU A 65 -0.90 1.16 2.18
N PHE A 66 -1.73 1.49 1.19
CA PHE A 66 -3.01 0.84 0.99
C PHE A 66 -2.87 -0.68 0.85
N ARG A 67 -1.92 -1.14 0.03
CA ARG A 67 -1.66 -2.58 -0.16
C ARG A 67 -1.30 -3.25 1.16
N LEU A 68 -0.31 -2.71 1.88
CA LEU A 68 0.18 -3.30 3.13
C LEU A 68 -0.91 -3.32 4.21
N LEU A 69 -1.68 -2.23 4.35
CA LEU A 69 -2.80 -2.20 5.30
C LEU A 69 -3.87 -3.25 4.95
N ARG A 70 -4.28 -3.37 3.68
CA ARG A 70 -5.28 -4.36 3.26
C ARG A 70 -4.78 -5.79 3.44
N GLN A 71 -3.53 -6.08 3.10
CA GLN A 71 -2.93 -7.41 3.28
C GLN A 71 -2.91 -7.86 4.75
N HIS A 72 -2.77 -6.91 5.69
CA HIS A 72 -2.77 -7.17 7.12
C HIS A 72 -4.16 -7.04 7.78
N GLY A 73 -5.23 -6.97 6.98
CA GLY A 73 -6.61 -7.01 7.45
C GLY A 73 -7.18 -5.68 7.95
N PHE A 74 -6.50 -4.56 7.69
CA PHE A 74 -7.05 -3.24 8.00
C PHE A 74 -8.11 -2.84 6.97
N ASN A 75 -9.18 -2.20 7.45
CA ASN A 75 -10.23 -1.70 6.56
C ASN A 75 -9.91 -0.27 6.09
N VAL A 76 -9.37 -0.15 4.87
CA VAL A 76 -8.99 1.13 4.26
C VAL A 76 -9.88 1.44 3.05
N SER A 77 -10.57 2.58 3.04
CA SER A 77 -11.45 2.97 1.92
C SER A 77 -10.66 3.15 0.62
N GLN A 78 -11.24 2.78 -0.53
CA GLN A 78 -10.62 3.04 -1.84
C GLN A 78 -10.60 4.53 -2.20
N GLU A 79 -11.33 5.37 -1.46
CA GLU A 79 -11.39 6.82 -1.61
C GLU A 79 -10.01 7.50 -1.37
N ILE A 80 -8.96 6.78 -0.91
CA ILE A 80 -7.55 7.29 -0.91
C ILE A 80 -7.13 7.78 -2.26
N PHE A 81 -7.62 7.10 -3.29
CA PHE A 81 -7.18 7.36 -4.64
C PHE A 81 -7.91 8.54 -5.27
N ASP A 82 -8.93 9.11 -4.62
CA ASP A 82 -9.72 10.20 -5.19
C ASP A 82 -8.93 11.51 -5.32
N ARG A 83 -7.91 11.74 -4.49
CA ARG A 83 -6.98 12.88 -4.66
C ARG A 83 -6.14 12.80 -5.95
N PHE A 84 -6.01 11.60 -6.51
CA PHE A 84 -5.34 11.34 -7.78
C PHE A 84 -6.29 11.38 -8.98
N LYS A 85 -7.58 11.64 -8.73
CA LYS A 85 -8.60 11.80 -9.78
C LYS A 85 -8.86 13.27 -10.09
N ASN A 86 -9.35 13.53 -11.30
CA ASN A 86 -9.85 14.83 -11.74
C ASN A 86 -11.34 15.00 -11.35
N GLU A 87 -11.94 16.14 -11.68
CA GLU A 87 -13.36 16.44 -11.41
C GLU A 87 -14.34 15.47 -12.10
N LYS A 88 -13.89 14.76 -13.14
CA LYS A 88 -14.66 13.72 -13.85
C LYS A 88 -14.55 12.34 -13.21
N GLY A 89 -13.74 12.19 -12.15
CA GLY A 89 -13.46 10.91 -11.50
C GLY A 89 -12.42 10.04 -12.22
N GLU A 90 -11.72 10.57 -13.22
CA GLU A 90 -10.67 9.87 -13.96
C GLU A 90 -9.30 10.17 -13.33
N PHE A 91 -8.36 9.22 -13.35
CA PHE A 91 -7.00 9.47 -12.89
C PHE A 91 -6.34 10.62 -13.67
N LYS A 92 -5.65 11.52 -12.96
CA LYS A 92 -4.99 12.69 -13.55
C LYS A 92 -3.94 12.24 -14.58
N PRO A 93 -3.94 12.77 -15.82
CA PRO A 93 -2.95 12.41 -16.84
C PRO A 93 -1.49 12.66 -16.40
N SER A 94 -1.26 13.58 -15.47
CA SER A 94 0.06 13.84 -14.89
C SER A 94 0.66 12.65 -14.12
N LEU A 95 -0.12 11.61 -13.83
CA LEU A 95 0.37 10.39 -13.17
C LEU A 95 1.07 9.45 -14.15
N CYS A 96 0.91 9.65 -15.47
CA CYS A 96 1.57 8.85 -16.49
C CYS A 96 3.12 8.90 -16.39
N ASP A 97 3.67 9.98 -15.83
CA ASP A 97 5.10 10.15 -15.62
C ASP A 97 5.61 9.40 -14.37
N ASP A 98 4.72 9.01 -13.45
CA ASP A 98 5.05 8.27 -12.22
C ASP A 98 4.94 6.75 -12.43
N THR A 99 5.93 6.20 -13.13
CA THR A 99 5.99 4.76 -13.44
C THR A 99 6.04 3.87 -12.18
N LYS A 100 6.70 4.33 -11.10
CA LYS A 100 6.78 3.60 -9.83
C LYS A 100 5.41 3.57 -9.14
N GLY A 101 4.70 4.70 -9.12
CA GLY A 101 3.35 4.79 -8.58
C GLY A 101 2.33 3.98 -9.35
N LEU A 102 2.40 4.00 -10.69
CA LEU A 102 1.51 3.19 -11.54
C LEU A 102 1.74 1.69 -11.36
N LEU A 103 2.99 1.24 -11.30
CA LEU A 103 3.31 -0.16 -11.00
C LEU A 103 2.73 -0.57 -9.65
N GLN A 104 2.83 0.32 -8.66
CA GLN A 104 2.36 0.02 -7.32
C GLN A 104 0.83 0.00 -7.22
N LEU A 105 0.15 0.86 -7.99
CA LEU A 105 -1.31 0.84 -8.14
C LEU A 105 -1.80 -0.45 -8.83
N TYR A 106 -1.06 -0.95 -9.83
CA TYR A 106 -1.35 -2.24 -10.44
C TYR A 106 -1.29 -3.38 -9.41
N GLU A 107 -0.23 -3.43 -8.59
CA GLU A 107 -0.11 -4.44 -7.52
C GLU A 107 -1.27 -4.35 -6.51
N VAL A 108 -1.75 -3.15 -6.20
CA VAL A 108 -2.95 -2.93 -5.36
C VAL A 108 -4.18 -3.56 -6.00
N ILE A 109 -4.44 -3.28 -7.28
CA ILE A 109 -5.62 -3.81 -7.99
C ILE A 109 -5.58 -5.34 -8.00
N SER A 110 -4.43 -5.94 -8.35
CA SER A 110 -4.25 -7.40 -8.31
C SER A 110 -4.50 -7.97 -6.91
N THR A 111 -4.01 -7.29 -5.86
CA THR A 111 -4.23 -7.71 -4.46
C THR A 111 -5.72 -7.65 -4.08
N ILE A 112 -6.44 -6.58 -4.46
CA ILE A 112 -7.89 -6.46 -4.19
C ILE A 112 -8.65 -7.58 -4.92
N LEU A 113 -8.35 -7.83 -6.20
CA LEU A 113 -9.00 -8.87 -7.00
C LEU A 113 -8.80 -10.27 -6.42
N TYR A 114 -7.59 -10.55 -5.93
CA TYR A 114 -7.29 -11.80 -5.24
C TYR A 114 -8.09 -11.93 -3.93
N LEU A 115 -8.14 -10.86 -3.13
CA LEU A 115 -8.85 -10.86 -1.84
C LEU A 115 -10.39 -10.88 -2.00
N SER A 116 -10.94 -10.37 -3.10
CA SER A 116 -12.38 -10.36 -3.38
C SER A 116 -12.90 -11.66 -4.00
N GLY A 117 -12.03 -12.65 -4.26
CA GLY A 117 -12.40 -13.94 -4.84
C GLY A 117 -12.77 -13.89 -6.32
N LEU A 118 -12.45 -12.80 -7.04
CA LEU A 118 -12.77 -12.64 -8.48
C LEU A 118 -11.75 -13.31 -9.42
N THR A 119 -11.04 -14.34 -8.94
CA THR A 119 -10.22 -15.18 -9.80
C THR A 119 -10.77 -16.61 -9.83
N ASN A 120 -11.88 -16.81 -10.51
CA ASN A 120 -12.03 -18.05 -11.27
C ASN A 120 -10.92 -18.02 -12.32
N ARG A 121 -9.92 -18.88 -12.13
CA ARG A 121 -8.75 -19.01 -13.01
C ARG A 121 -9.07 -19.61 -14.38
N ASP A 122 -10.34 -19.85 -14.69
CA ASP A 122 -10.78 -20.50 -15.93
C ASP A 122 -11.22 -19.53 -17.03
N ASP A 123 -11.26 -18.22 -16.79
CA ASP A 123 -11.73 -17.23 -17.79
C ASP A 123 -10.58 -16.46 -18.49
N TYR A 124 -9.37 -17.02 -18.55
CA TYR A 124 -8.25 -16.49 -19.37
C TYR A 124 -8.03 -17.27 -20.67
N GLU A 125 -9.08 -17.91 -21.21
CA GLU A 125 -9.17 -18.17 -22.64
C GLU A 125 -10.12 -17.13 -23.25
N PHE A 126 -9.56 -16.30 -24.15
CA PHE A 126 -10.20 -15.19 -24.90
C PHE A 126 -10.37 -13.86 -24.17
N VAL A 127 -9.28 -13.07 -24.11
CA VAL A 127 -9.23 -11.74 -24.78
C VAL A 127 -7.85 -11.58 -25.41
#